data_AF-A0AAD7E4B3-F1
#
_entry.id   AF-A0AAD7E4B3-F1
#
_cell.length_a   1.000
_cell.length_b   1.000
_cell.length_c   1.000
_cell.angle_alpha   90.00
_cell.angle_beta   90.00
_cell.angle_gamma   90.00
#
_symmetry.space_group_name_H-M   'P 1'
#
loop_
_entity.id
_entity.type
_entity.pdbx_description
1 polymer ?
#
loop_
_entity_poly.entity_id
_entity_poly.type
_entity_poly.pdbx_seq_one_letter_code
_entity_poly.pdbx_strand_id
1 'polypeptide(L)'
;MSSANAFSSAHRQYVQSLYRRRLKNSLDWTIRRDVWRGKAMRIRAEFEVNRNVKDARQLAQIFGQAEAKLAAWKHPDPYIAPTAPGGTKWERNTPVRLYITATPTWKLTRSNSPPRKTLMRTIHLRSTSR
;
A
#
# COMPACT_ATOMS: atom_id res chain seq x y z
N MET A 1 -20.47 -23.13 18.61
CA MET A 1 -20.45 -23.80 17.29
C MET A 1 -20.14 -22.77 16.21
N SER A 2 -18.94 -22.80 15.61
CA SER A 2 -18.46 -21.69 14.75
C SER A 2 -17.54 -22.11 13.58
N SER A 3 -17.18 -23.40 13.46
CA SER A 3 -16.23 -23.91 12.47
C SER A 3 -16.76 -23.94 11.03
N ALA A 4 -18.05 -24.24 10.82
CA ALA A 4 -18.64 -24.41 9.48
C ALA A 4 -18.49 -23.16 8.58
N ASN A 5 -18.59 -21.95 9.15
CA ASN A 5 -18.44 -20.70 8.41
C ASN A 5 -17.01 -20.43 7.93
N ALA A 6 -15.99 -21.01 8.57
CA ALA A 6 -14.58 -20.79 8.21
C ALA A 6 -14.26 -21.35 6.81
N PHE A 7 -14.73 -22.57 6.51
CA PHE A 7 -14.53 -23.21 5.20
C PHE A 7 -15.23 -22.44 4.07
N SER A 8 -16.45 -21.96 4.31
CA SER A 8 -17.19 -21.11 3.36
C SER A 8 -16.48 -19.76 3.13
N SER A 9 -15.95 -19.14 4.20
CA SER A 9 -15.17 -17.90 4.10
C SER A 9 -13.87 -18.10 3.32
N ALA A 10 -13.10 -19.16 3.61
CA ALA A 10 -11.87 -19.48 2.90
C ALA A 10 -12.12 -19.77 1.40
N HIS A 11 -13.16 -20.54 1.07
CA HIS A 11 -13.60 -20.76 -0.30
C HIS A 11 -13.94 -19.44 -1.02
N ARG A 12 -14.75 -18.57 -0.38
CA ARG A 12 -15.11 -17.25 -0.92
C ARG A 12 -13.87 -16.37 -1.17
N GLN A 13 -12.91 -16.35 -0.24
CA GLN A 13 -11.65 -15.61 -0.40
C GLN A 13 -10.80 -16.17 -1.54
N TYR A 14 -10.69 -17.49 -1.67
CA TYR A 14 -9.95 -18.14 -2.75
C TYR A 14 -10.57 -17.84 -4.13
N VAL A 15 -11.90 -17.96 -4.27
CA VAL A 15 -12.63 -17.61 -5.51
C VAL A 15 -12.44 -16.13 -5.87
N GLN A 16 -12.50 -15.22 -4.89
CA GLN A 16 -12.23 -13.80 -5.10
C GLN A 16 -10.77 -13.53 -5.52
N SER A 17 -9.79 -14.22 -4.92
CA SER A 17 -8.38 -14.15 -5.31
C SER A 17 -8.19 -14.61 -6.75
N LEU A 18 -8.72 -15.77 -7.12
CA LEU A 18 -8.65 -16.33 -8.48
C LEU A 18 -9.29 -15.39 -9.52
N TYR A 19 -10.47 -14.84 -9.22
CA TYR A 19 -11.15 -13.88 -10.09
C TYR A 19 -10.33 -12.58 -10.28
N ARG A 20 -9.78 -12.01 -9.20
CA ARG A 20 -8.92 -10.81 -9.25
C ARG A 20 -7.63 -11.07 -10.03
N ARG A 21 -6.96 -12.21 -9.81
CA ARG A 21 -5.77 -12.64 -10.56
C ARG A 21 -6.08 -12.78 -12.05
N ARG A 22 -7.19 -13.41 -12.41
CA ARG A 22 -7.60 -13.62 -13.81
C ARG A 22 -7.96 -12.32 -14.54
N LEU A 23 -8.67 -11.39 -13.88
CA LEU A 23 -8.94 -10.05 -14.43
C LEU A 23 -7.66 -9.22 -14.60
N LYS A 24 -6.74 -9.28 -13.63
CA LYS A 24 -5.44 -8.59 -13.69
C LYS A 24 -4.57 -9.11 -14.82
N ASN A 25 -4.39 -10.44 -14.92
CA ASN A 25 -3.63 -11.05 -16.00
C ASN A 25 -4.24 -10.74 -17.39
N SER A 26 -5.58 -10.74 -17.51
CA SER A 26 -6.24 -10.32 -18.75
C SER A 26 -6.03 -8.83 -19.06
N LEU A 27 -5.82 -7.97 -18.06
CA LEU A 27 -5.52 -6.55 -18.25
C LEU A 27 -4.06 -6.35 -18.69
N ASP A 28 -3.13 -7.10 -18.12
CA ASP A 28 -1.71 -7.04 -18.49
C ASP A 28 -1.51 -7.34 -19.99
N TRP A 29 -2.23 -8.35 -20.51
CA TRP A 29 -2.29 -8.64 -21.96
C TRP A 29 -3.11 -7.64 -22.81
N THR A 30 -3.83 -6.66 -22.24
CA THR A 30 -4.64 -5.70 -23.02
C THR A 30 -4.65 -4.27 -22.47
N ILE A 31 -3.71 -3.45 -22.98
CA ILE A 31 -3.59 -2.01 -22.68
C ILE A 31 -4.90 -1.25 -22.97
N ARG A 32 -5.57 -1.53 -24.10
CA ARG A 32 -6.84 -0.87 -24.49
C ARG A 32 -8.03 -1.32 -23.64
N ARG A 33 -8.64 -0.36 -22.94
CA ARG A 33 -9.74 -0.61 -21.99
C ARG A 33 -11.04 -1.10 -22.64
N ASP A 34 -11.37 -0.63 -23.83
CA ASP A 34 -12.59 -1.01 -24.57
C ASP A 34 -12.58 -2.51 -24.88
N VAL A 35 -11.48 -3.00 -25.45
CA VAL A 35 -11.25 -4.43 -25.73
C VAL A 35 -11.19 -5.24 -24.43
N TRP A 36 -10.53 -4.71 -23.39
CA TRP A 36 -10.46 -5.35 -22.08
C TRP A 36 -11.83 -5.53 -21.41
N ARG A 37 -12.76 -4.57 -21.53
CA ARG A 37 -14.13 -4.69 -20.98
C ARG A 37 -14.84 -5.92 -21.56
N GLY A 38 -14.71 -6.17 -22.86
CA GLY A 38 -15.23 -7.38 -23.51
C GLY A 38 -14.63 -8.67 -22.95
N LYS A 39 -13.32 -8.70 -22.70
CA LYS A 39 -12.64 -9.85 -22.04
C LYS A 39 -13.10 -10.02 -20.58
N ALA A 40 -13.24 -8.94 -19.83
CA ALA A 40 -13.68 -8.96 -18.43
C ALA A 40 -15.12 -9.49 -18.28
N MET A 41 -16.04 -9.13 -19.19
CA MET A 41 -17.40 -9.66 -19.19
C MET A 41 -17.45 -11.18 -19.47
N ARG A 42 -16.60 -11.68 -20.37
CA ARG A 42 -16.47 -13.14 -20.62
C ARG A 42 -15.95 -13.86 -19.37
N ILE A 43 -14.89 -13.35 -18.75
CA ILE A 43 -14.35 -13.89 -17.48
C ILE A 43 -15.42 -13.89 -16.39
N ARG A 44 -16.28 -12.85 -16.30
CA ARG A 44 -17.39 -12.85 -15.35
C ARG A 44 -18.44 -13.92 -15.67
N ALA A 45 -18.86 -14.04 -16.93
CA ALA A 45 -19.85 -15.04 -17.34
C ALA A 45 -19.41 -16.47 -16.97
N GLU A 46 -18.14 -16.82 -17.19
CA GLU A 46 -17.58 -18.11 -16.79
C GLU A 46 -17.70 -18.39 -15.27
N PHE A 47 -17.53 -17.36 -14.43
CA PHE A 47 -17.68 -17.51 -12.97
C PHE A 47 -19.14 -17.59 -12.53
N GLU A 48 -20.05 -16.83 -13.15
CA GLU A 48 -21.49 -16.88 -12.83
C GLU A 48 -22.12 -18.23 -13.26
N VAL A 49 -21.66 -18.84 -14.36
CA VAL A 49 -22.09 -20.20 -14.79
C VAL A 49 -21.71 -21.26 -13.75
N ASN A 50 -20.52 -21.17 -13.14
CA ASN A 50 -20.04 -22.14 -12.15
C ASN A 50 -20.46 -21.82 -10.70
N ARG A 51 -21.26 -20.77 -10.49
CA ARG A 51 -21.61 -20.21 -9.18
C ARG A 51 -22.39 -21.16 -8.24
N ASN A 52 -23.16 -22.08 -8.81
CA ASN A 52 -24.08 -22.95 -8.08
C ASN A 52 -23.58 -24.40 -7.93
N VAL A 53 -22.31 -24.68 -8.27
CA VAL A 53 -21.72 -26.02 -8.14
C VAL A 53 -21.55 -26.36 -6.65
N LYS A 54 -22.14 -27.47 -6.22
CA LYS A 54 -22.12 -27.94 -4.80
C LYS A 54 -21.20 -29.12 -4.55
N ASP A 55 -20.82 -29.89 -5.57
CA ASP A 55 -19.90 -31.01 -5.41
C ASP A 55 -18.45 -30.52 -5.23
N ALA A 56 -17.80 -30.99 -4.17
CA ALA A 56 -16.40 -30.69 -3.86
C ALA A 56 -15.43 -31.28 -4.89
N ARG A 57 -15.73 -32.44 -5.51
CA ARG A 57 -14.86 -33.05 -6.52
C ARG A 57 -14.89 -32.23 -7.82
N GLN A 58 -16.08 -31.87 -8.29
CA GLN A 58 -16.27 -30.99 -9.44
C GLN A 58 -15.65 -29.60 -9.21
N LEU A 59 -15.80 -29.00 -8.01
CA LEU A 59 -15.13 -27.75 -7.66
C LEU A 59 -13.60 -27.85 -7.73
N ALA A 60 -13.01 -28.92 -7.19
CA ALA A 60 -11.57 -29.13 -7.26
C ALA A 60 -11.06 -29.25 -8.70
N GLN A 61 -11.80 -29.95 -9.57
CA GLN A 61 -11.48 -30.03 -11.00
C GLN A 61 -11.59 -28.67 -11.71
N ILE A 62 -12.65 -27.90 -11.44
CA ILE A 62 -12.84 -26.55 -12.01
C ILE A 62 -11.68 -25.62 -11.60
N PHE A 63 -11.28 -25.64 -10.33
CA PHE A 63 -10.16 -24.83 -9.84
C PHE A 63 -8.81 -25.28 -10.44
N GLY A 64 -8.54 -26.58 -10.51
CA GLY A 64 -7.35 -27.11 -11.17
C GLY A 64 -7.23 -26.66 -12.63
N GLN A 65 -8.33 -26.75 -13.39
CA GLN A 65 -8.38 -26.26 -14.77
C GLN A 65 -8.21 -24.73 -14.86
N ALA A 66 -8.78 -23.97 -13.93
CA ALA A 66 -8.69 -22.51 -13.93
C ALA A 66 -7.27 -22.01 -13.58
N GLU A 67 -6.60 -22.63 -12.60
CA GLU A 67 -5.21 -22.32 -12.24
C GLU A 67 -4.25 -22.75 -13.35
N ALA A 68 -4.45 -23.92 -13.98
CA ALA A 68 -3.65 -24.36 -15.13
C ALA A 68 -3.76 -23.38 -16.32
N LYS A 69 -4.98 -22.94 -16.66
CA LYS A 69 -5.23 -21.91 -17.68
C LYS A 69 -4.58 -20.57 -17.31
N LEU A 70 -4.63 -20.16 -16.03
CA LEU A 70 -4.02 -18.93 -15.55
C LEU A 70 -2.48 -18.99 -15.61
N ALA A 71 -1.88 -20.12 -15.26
CA ALA A 71 -0.44 -20.33 -15.28
C ALA A 71 0.11 -20.35 -16.71
N ALA A 72 -0.52 -21.12 -17.61
CA ALA A 72 -0.09 -21.23 -19.01
C ALA A 72 -0.22 -19.92 -19.81
N TRP A 73 -1.13 -19.02 -19.42
CA TRP A 73 -1.35 -17.71 -20.06
C TRP A 73 -0.90 -16.53 -19.18
N LYS A 74 0.01 -16.75 -18.23
CA LYS A 74 0.52 -15.69 -17.35
C LYS A 74 1.38 -14.70 -18.13
N HIS A 75 1.14 -13.39 -17.98
CA HIS A 75 2.01 -12.38 -18.57
C HIS A 75 3.41 -12.43 -17.93
N PRO A 76 4.52 -12.39 -18.71
CA PRO A 76 5.87 -12.55 -18.18
C PRO A 76 6.30 -11.36 -17.30
N ASP A 77 5.99 -10.13 -17.72
CA ASP A 77 6.26 -8.88 -16.99
C ASP A 77 4.93 -8.17 -16.66
N PRO A 78 4.20 -8.57 -15.60
CA PRO A 78 2.87 -8.04 -15.31
C PRO A 78 2.95 -6.61 -14.72
N TYR A 79 2.03 -5.71 -15.08
CA TYR A 79 2.08 -4.33 -14.58
C TYR A 79 2.04 -4.25 -13.03
N ILE A 80 3.08 -3.68 -12.43
CA ILE A 80 3.16 -3.38 -10.99
C ILE A 80 2.98 -1.88 -10.80
N ALA A 81 2.13 -1.47 -9.84
CA ALA A 81 1.96 -0.06 -9.51
C ALA A 81 3.27 0.51 -8.95
N PRO A 82 3.72 1.73 -9.33
CA PRO A 82 5.07 2.20 -9.02
C PRO A 82 5.46 2.17 -7.52
N THR A 83 4.51 2.36 -6.60
CA THR A 83 4.73 2.36 -5.14
C THR A 83 4.36 1.05 -4.45
N ALA A 84 4.08 -0.03 -5.20
CA ALA A 84 3.90 -1.37 -4.65
C ALA A 84 5.26 -2.12 -4.62
N PRO A 85 5.41 -3.20 -3.84
CA PRO A 85 6.60 -4.05 -3.89
C PRO A 85 6.91 -4.54 -5.32
N GLY A 86 8.16 -4.39 -5.75
CA GLY A 86 8.58 -4.65 -7.13
C GLY A 86 8.24 -3.55 -8.14
N GLY A 87 7.55 -2.49 -7.73
CA GLY A 87 7.27 -1.32 -8.55
C GLY A 87 8.48 -0.39 -8.66
N THR A 88 8.58 0.36 -9.76
CA THR A 88 9.76 1.20 -10.05
C THR A 88 10.11 2.24 -8.99
N LYS A 89 9.12 2.73 -8.22
CA LYS A 89 9.24 3.73 -7.14
C LYS A 89 9.21 3.09 -5.74
N TRP A 90 9.30 1.76 -5.62
CA TRP A 90 9.41 1.07 -4.33
C TRP A 90 10.66 1.53 -3.57
N GLU A 91 10.56 1.64 -2.24
CA GLU A 91 11.62 2.02 -1.28
C GLU A 91 12.42 3.33 -1.54
N ARG A 92 12.17 4.07 -2.62
CA ARG A 92 12.91 5.30 -3.02
C ARG A 92 12.91 6.44 -1.99
N ASN A 93 12.00 6.42 -1.01
CA ASN A 93 11.95 7.39 0.08
C ASN A 93 11.35 6.74 1.34
N THR A 94 11.98 5.65 1.80
CA THR A 94 11.61 4.98 3.05
C THR A 94 11.97 5.88 4.24
N PRO A 95 11.02 6.22 5.14
CA PRO A 95 11.30 7.07 6.29
C PRO A 95 12.25 6.36 7.29
N VAL A 96 13.10 7.13 7.96
CA VAL A 96 14.01 6.60 8.98
C VAL A 96 13.25 5.98 10.16
N ARG A 97 13.80 4.89 10.72
CA ARG A 97 13.25 4.22 11.91
C ARG A 97 13.27 5.20 13.09
N LEU A 98 12.12 5.45 13.70
CA LEU A 98 11.94 6.53 14.69
C LEU A 98 12.80 6.40 15.98
N TYR A 99 13.38 5.23 16.24
CA TYR A 99 14.30 5.02 17.38
C TYR A 99 15.73 5.57 17.16
N ILE A 100 16.06 6.17 15.99
CA ILE A 100 17.35 6.88 15.79
C ILE A 100 17.23 8.35 16.20
N THR A 101 16.02 8.93 16.18
CA THR A 101 15.74 10.32 16.58
C THR A 101 15.70 10.51 18.09
N ALA A 102 16.79 10.12 18.77
CA ALA A 102 17.24 10.87 19.93
C ALA A 102 17.49 12.32 19.50
N THR A 103 17.26 13.28 20.39
CA THR A 103 17.32 14.71 20.05
C THR A 103 18.72 15.10 19.54
N PRO A 104 18.83 15.80 18.39
CA PRO A 104 20.13 16.27 17.91
C PRO A 104 20.81 17.14 18.97
N THR A 105 22.00 16.72 19.41
CA THR A 105 22.71 17.28 20.57
C THR A 105 23.02 18.77 20.45
N TRP A 106 23.09 19.30 19.23
CA TRP A 106 23.25 20.73 18.95
C TRP A 106 22.13 21.62 19.54
N LYS A 107 20.95 21.06 19.86
CA LYS A 107 19.85 21.81 20.50
C LYS A 107 19.98 22.00 22.02
N LEU A 108 21.04 21.48 22.67
CA LEU A 108 21.18 21.50 24.13
C LEU A 108 22.02 22.66 24.69
N THR A 109 22.03 23.84 24.06
CA THR A 109 22.92 24.97 24.46
C THR A 109 22.28 26.37 24.42
N ARG A 110 21.24 26.61 25.24
CA ARG A 110 20.85 27.93 25.81
C ARG A 110 19.64 27.76 26.75
N SER A 111 19.50 28.47 27.88
CA SER A 111 20.51 29.18 28.71
C SER A 111 19.89 29.54 30.07
N ASN A 112 19.91 28.61 31.03
CA ASN A 112 19.68 28.99 32.43
C ASN A 112 20.94 29.67 32.96
N SER A 113 20.92 31.01 33.01
CA SER A 113 21.98 31.82 33.59
C SER A 113 21.32 33.02 34.29
N PRO A 114 21.52 33.20 35.60
CA PRO A 114 20.81 34.24 36.34
C PRO A 114 21.28 35.64 35.91
N PRO A 115 20.39 36.64 35.89
CA PRO A 115 20.73 37.98 35.43
C PRO A 115 21.73 38.65 36.39
N ARG A 116 22.92 38.99 35.87
CA ARG A 116 23.86 39.86 36.58
C ARG A 116 23.25 41.26 36.70
N LYS A 117 23.00 41.71 37.93
CA LYS A 117 22.62 43.11 38.21
C LYS A 117 23.83 44.00 37.99
N THR A 118 23.77 44.88 37.00
CA THR A 118 24.79 45.92 36.77
C THR A 118 24.21 47.28 37.09
N LEU A 119 24.71 47.93 38.15
CA LEU A 119 24.43 49.35 38.38
C LEU A 119 25.15 50.19 37.32
N MET A 120 24.41 51.04 36.62
CA MET A 120 24.97 52.12 35.81
C MET A 120 24.57 53.46 36.44
N ARG A 121 25.58 54.27 36.78
CA ARG A 121 25.39 55.64 37.29
C ARG A 121 25.04 56.56 36.13
N THR A 122 23.89 57.22 36.19
CA THR A 122 23.56 58.30 35.25
C THR A 122 24.45 59.51 35.54
N ILE A 123 25.26 59.91 34.55
CA ILE A 123 25.90 61.22 34.49
C ILE A 123 25.36 61.91 33.25
N HIS A 124 24.78 63.09 33.40
CA HIS A 124 24.43 64.00 32.31
C HIS A 124 24.97 65.39 32.67
N LEU A 125 25.58 66.06 31.68
CA LEU A 125 26.24 67.33 31.88
C LEU A 125 25.22 68.48 31.92
N ARG A 126 25.56 69.55 32.65
CA ARG A 126 24.82 70.81 32.55
C ARG A 126 25.04 71.43 31.17
N SER A 127 23.93 71.86 30.55
CA SER A 127 23.95 72.88 29.49
C SER A 127 23.59 74.23 30.11
N THR A 128 24.34 75.28 29.78
CA THR A 128 24.08 76.67 30.20
C THR A 128 23.50 77.48 29.03
N SER A 129 22.48 78.28 29.30
CA SER A 129 22.03 79.32 28.36
C SER A 129 21.25 80.41 29.10
N ARG A 130 21.66 81.66 28.88
CA ARG A 130 21.15 82.93 29.46
C ARG A 130 21.25 83.03 31.00
#